data_AF-A0A0S8KGG8-F1
#
_entry.id   AF-A0A0S8KGG8-F1
#
_cell.length_a   1.000
_cell.length_b   1.000
_cell.length_c   1.000
_cell.angle_alpha   90.00
_cell.angle_beta   90.00
_cell.angle_gamma   90.00
#
_symmetry.space_group_name_H-M   'P 1'
#
loop_
_entity.id
_entity.type
_entity.pdbx_description
1 polymer ?
#
loop_
_entity_poly.entity_id
_entity_poly.type
_entity_poly.pdbx_seq_one_letter_code
_entity_poly.pdbx_strand_id
1 'polypeptide(L)'
;MPSAVDAGDNKVLIVGGYELGAVMIKVEKKADGSYGTTELFKTEEFGDHTKPPILHNGYFYAQYGTNSRRDGLTCMSMDGKIMWKTRRSPNFNKGSMILVDGLILATDGEKTLYLIEPDPSGFKPLASAELLERGRSQNWAPLALSDGKLLIRDQKQMKCVVVR
;
A
#
# COMPACT_ATOMS: atom_id res chain seq x y z
N MET A 1 1.62 -7.60 11.10
CA MET A 1 2.90 -7.06 11.58
C MET A 1 2.93 -5.60 11.21
N PRO A 2 3.22 -4.67 12.13
CA PRO A 2 3.40 -3.27 11.75
C PRO A 2 4.61 -3.15 10.81
N SER A 3 4.48 -2.31 9.78
CA SER A 3 5.58 -2.01 8.86
C SER A 3 6.08 -0.58 9.10
N ALA A 4 7.38 -0.36 8.99
CA ALA A 4 8.00 0.96 9.08
C ALA A 4 8.52 1.35 7.70
N VAL A 5 8.14 2.54 7.25
CA VAL A 5 8.51 3.10 5.95
C VAL A 5 9.31 4.37 6.18
N ASP A 6 10.50 4.43 5.57
CA ASP A 6 11.28 5.67 5.52
C ASP A 6 10.53 6.70 4.68
N ALA A 7 10.18 7.82 5.31
CA ALA A 7 9.44 8.92 4.70
C ALA A 7 10.33 10.13 4.37
N GLY A 8 11.65 10.01 4.51
CA GLY A 8 12.61 11.08 4.30
C GLY A 8 12.63 12.12 5.44
N ASP A 9 13.65 12.98 5.45
CA ASP A 9 13.87 14.02 6.48
C ASP A 9 13.80 13.50 7.94
N ASN A 10 14.34 12.30 8.15
CA ASN A 10 14.28 11.55 9.40
C ASN A 10 12.85 11.25 9.89
N LYS A 11 11.87 11.23 8.98
CA LYS A 11 10.50 10.82 9.27
C LYS A 11 10.34 9.34 8.96
N VAL A 12 9.60 8.63 9.82
CA VAL A 12 9.27 7.23 9.64
C VAL A 12 7.77 7.07 9.81
N LEU A 13 7.10 6.54 8.79
CA LEU A 13 5.69 6.16 8.87
C LEU A 13 5.62 4.72 9.37
N ILE A 14 4.99 4.52 10.52
CA ILE A 14 4.70 3.19 11.05
C ILE A 14 3.22 2.90 10.78
N VAL A 15 2.97 1.79 10.09
CA VAL A 15 1.63 1.39 9.67
C VAL A 15 1.25 0.09 10.36
N GLY A 16 0.15 0.12 11.09
CA GLY A 16 -0.48 -1.00 11.75
C GLY A 16 -1.57 -1.66 10.91
N GLY A 17 -1.80 -2.94 11.19
CA GLY A 17 -2.97 -3.66 10.67
C GLY A 17 -4.21 -3.43 11.53
N TYR A 18 -5.34 -3.94 11.06
CA TYR A 18 -6.65 -3.81 11.70
C TYR A 18 -6.96 -2.35 12.03
N GLU A 19 -7.35 -2.05 13.26
CA GLU A 19 -7.86 -0.74 13.67
C GLU A 19 -6.76 0.15 14.27
N LEU A 20 -5.48 -0.26 14.16
CA LEU A 20 -4.37 0.49 14.74
C LEU A 20 -3.94 1.71 13.91
N GLY A 21 -4.27 1.72 12.62
CA GLY A 21 -3.99 2.84 11.74
C GLY A 21 -2.51 3.06 11.46
N ALA A 22 -2.08 4.33 11.43
CA ALA A 22 -0.71 4.75 11.18
C ALA A 22 -0.27 5.87 12.11
N VAL A 23 1.03 5.92 12.37
CA VAL A 23 1.70 7.01 13.12
C VAL A 23 2.94 7.45 12.35
N MET A 24 3.10 8.77 12.18
CA MET A 24 4.33 9.35 11.65
C MET A 24 5.16 9.86 12.81
N ILE A 25 6.40 9.39 12.90
CA ILE A 25 7.37 9.89 13.87
C ILE A 25 8.52 10.60 13.16
N LYS A 26 9.13 11.57 13.82
CA LYS A 26 10.41 12.16 13.43
C LYS A 26 11.48 11.71 14.42
N VAL A 27 12.62 11.25 13.91
CA VAL A 27 13.78 10.84 14.70
C VAL A 27 14.84 11.92 14.58
N GLU A 28 15.33 12.45 15.70
CA GLU A 28 16.31 13.53 15.69
C GLU A 28 17.44 13.25 16.67
N LYS A 29 18.67 13.60 16.27
CA LYS A 29 19.84 13.50 17.14
C LYS A 29 19.88 14.71 18.07
N LYS A 30 19.99 14.47 19.37
CA LYS A 30 20.12 15.50 20.41
C LYS A 30 21.58 15.95 20.55
N ALA A 31 21.79 17.08 21.22
CA ALA A 31 23.11 17.66 21.45
C ALA A 31 24.07 16.72 22.23
N ASP A 32 23.54 15.87 23.10
CA ASP A 32 24.29 14.86 23.86
C ASP A 32 24.67 13.61 23.05
N GLY A 33 24.32 13.58 21.75
CA GLY A 33 24.58 12.47 20.84
C GLY A 33 23.53 11.35 20.87
N SER A 34 22.57 11.39 21.79
CA SER A 34 21.43 10.45 21.83
C SER A 34 20.38 10.78 20.75
N TYR A 35 19.41 9.89 20.55
CA TYR A 35 18.28 10.13 19.64
C TYR A 35 16.99 10.34 20.44
N GLY A 36 16.16 11.28 19.97
CA GLY A 36 14.78 11.47 20.41
C GLY A 36 13.80 11.19 19.28
N THR A 37 12.55 10.91 19.65
CA THR A 37 11.45 10.75 18.69
C THR A 37 10.32 11.69 19.04
N THR A 38 9.71 12.29 18.01
CA THR A 38 8.50 13.12 18.15
C THR A 38 7.41 12.52 17.27
N GLU A 39 6.23 12.29 17.85
CA GLU A 39 5.04 11.96 17.06
C GLU A 39 4.59 13.22 16.29
N LEU A 40 4.52 13.12 14.96
CA LEU A 40 4.03 14.19 14.10
C LEU A 40 2.52 14.11 13.92
N PHE A 41 1.99 12.90 13.69
CA PHE A 41 0.56 12.61 13.70
C PHE A 41 0.30 11.13 13.97
N LYS A 42 -0.93 10.84 14.40
CA LYS A 42 -1.50 9.50 14.44
C LYS A 42 -2.91 9.53 13.83
N THR A 43 -3.24 8.51 13.04
CA THR A 43 -4.54 8.41 12.36
C THR A 43 -5.00 6.96 12.26
N GLU A 44 -6.29 6.71 12.45
CA GLU A 44 -6.90 5.41 12.18
C GLU A 44 -7.44 5.27 10.76
N GLU A 45 -7.36 6.34 9.96
CA GLU A 45 -7.95 6.43 8.62
C GLU A 45 -7.05 5.87 7.50
N PHE A 46 -5.83 5.47 7.85
CA PHE A 46 -4.85 4.88 6.96
C PHE A 46 -4.16 3.71 7.64
N GLY A 47 -3.91 2.63 6.92
CA GLY A 47 -3.33 1.41 7.48
C GLY A 47 -3.00 0.40 6.38
N ASP A 48 -2.32 -0.68 6.75
CA ASP A 48 -2.08 -1.83 5.88
C ASP A 48 -1.91 -3.08 6.74
N HIS A 49 -2.41 -4.21 6.24
CA HIS A 49 -2.37 -5.47 6.95
C HIS A 49 -1.12 -6.30 6.72
N THR A 50 -0.61 -6.26 5.48
CA THR A 50 0.30 -7.30 4.99
C THR A 50 1.59 -6.73 4.44
N LYS A 51 1.59 -5.48 3.97
CA LYS A 51 2.71 -4.88 3.26
C LYS A 51 2.90 -3.43 3.68
N PRO A 52 4.12 -2.88 3.54
CA PRO A 52 4.30 -1.44 3.67
C PRO A 52 3.51 -0.70 2.58
N PRO A 53 3.00 0.51 2.87
CA PRO A 53 2.49 1.40 1.84
C PRO A 53 3.60 1.75 0.84
N ILE A 54 3.20 2.12 -0.37
CA ILE A 54 4.09 2.75 -1.35
C ILE A 54 4.15 4.24 -1.04
N LEU A 55 5.35 4.79 -0.87
CA LEU A 55 5.60 6.23 -0.89
C LEU A 55 6.03 6.65 -2.30
N HIS A 56 5.29 7.55 -2.93
CA HIS A 56 5.62 8.09 -4.24
C HIS A 56 5.25 9.58 -4.31
N ASN A 57 6.19 10.42 -4.73
CA ASN A 57 6.01 11.87 -4.92
C ASN A 57 5.32 12.59 -3.74
N GLY A 58 5.64 12.21 -2.50
CA GLY A 58 5.08 12.82 -1.29
C GLY A 58 3.69 12.31 -0.88
N TYR A 59 3.23 11.19 -1.44
CA TYR A 59 1.98 10.55 -1.06
C TYR A 59 2.16 9.06 -0.79
N PHE A 60 1.44 8.58 0.22
CA PHE A 60 1.38 7.17 0.60
C PHE A 60 0.16 6.51 -0.03
N TYR A 61 0.36 5.30 -0.54
CA TYR A 61 -0.68 4.45 -1.10
C TYR A 61 -0.70 3.12 -0.35
N ALA A 62 -1.85 2.74 0.21
CA ALA A 62 -2.05 1.48 0.93
C ALA A 62 -3.38 0.83 0.61
N GLN A 63 -3.47 -0.48 0.78
CA GLN A 63 -4.76 -1.19 0.72
C GLN A 63 -5.29 -1.45 2.12
N TYR A 64 -6.24 -0.62 2.55
CA TYR A 64 -6.72 -0.63 3.92
C TYR A 64 -8.10 -1.27 4.07
N GLY A 65 -8.13 -2.59 3.95
CA GLY A 65 -9.31 -3.40 4.27
C GLY A 65 -9.12 -4.16 5.58
N THR A 66 -10.10 -4.08 6.50
CA THR A 66 -10.16 -4.91 7.72
C THR A 66 -11.45 -5.73 7.73
N ASN A 67 -11.75 -6.45 8.81
CA ASN A 67 -13.05 -7.13 8.92
C ASN A 67 -14.19 -6.10 9.05
N SER A 68 -13.92 -4.98 9.72
CA SER A 68 -14.81 -3.84 10.01
C SER A 68 -14.71 -2.69 9.00
N ARG A 69 -13.57 -2.52 8.32
CA ARG A 69 -13.31 -1.43 7.37
C ARG A 69 -13.23 -1.93 5.93
N ARG A 70 -13.58 -1.05 4.98
CA ARG A 70 -13.54 -1.30 3.53
C ARG A 70 -13.12 -0.02 2.81
N ASP A 71 -11.92 0.48 3.12
CA ASP A 71 -11.41 1.73 2.54
C ASP A 71 -10.81 1.51 1.14
N GLY A 72 -10.46 0.26 0.82
CA GLY A 72 -9.90 -0.11 -0.47
C GLY A 72 -8.48 0.43 -0.62
N LEU A 73 -8.15 0.91 -1.82
CA LEU A 73 -6.91 1.63 -2.06
C LEU A 73 -7.09 3.06 -1.56
N THR A 74 -6.17 3.48 -0.71
CA THR A 74 -6.20 4.77 -0.02
C THR A 74 -4.95 5.56 -0.37
N CYS A 75 -5.13 6.84 -0.69
CA CYS A 75 -4.03 7.81 -0.83
C CYS A 75 -4.03 8.75 0.37
N MET A 76 -2.85 9.00 0.94
CA MET A 76 -2.64 9.90 2.08
C MET A 76 -1.41 10.78 1.85
N SER A 77 -1.46 12.06 2.21
CA SER A 77 -0.31 12.96 2.14
C SER A 77 0.66 12.79 3.31
N MET A 78 1.83 13.43 3.19
CA MET A 78 2.89 13.43 4.22
C MET A 78 2.48 13.98 5.59
N ASP A 79 1.40 14.77 5.66
CA ASP A 79 0.83 15.34 6.88
C ASP A 79 -0.33 14.52 7.47
N GLY A 80 -0.61 13.34 6.89
CA GLY A 80 -1.65 12.44 7.38
C GLY A 80 -3.06 12.72 6.86
N LYS A 81 -3.23 13.67 5.93
CA LYS A 81 -4.55 13.92 5.30
C LYS A 81 -4.87 12.84 4.26
N ILE A 82 -6.05 12.23 4.40
CA ILE A 82 -6.58 11.32 3.37
C ILE A 82 -7.00 12.12 2.15
N MET A 83 -6.45 11.75 1.00
CA MET A 83 -6.77 12.38 -0.28
C MET A 83 -7.99 11.72 -0.92
N TRP A 84 -8.01 10.38 -0.94
CA TRP A 84 -9.13 9.60 -1.46
C TRP A 84 -9.05 8.13 -1.00
N LYS A 85 -10.18 7.43 -1.15
CA LYS A 85 -10.38 6.00 -0.86
C LYS A 85 -11.23 5.39 -1.99
N THR A 86 -10.83 4.28 -2.59
CA THR A 86 -11.67 3.58 -3.60
C THR A 86 -12.87 2.87 -2.98
N ARG A 87 -12.82 2.62 -1.67
CA ARG A 87 -13.81 1.86 -0.92
C ARG A 87 -14.05 0.48 -1.54
N ARG A 88 -15.24 0.27 -2.08
CA ARG A 88 -15.67 -1.01 -2.69
C ARG A 88 -15.63 -1.00 -4.22
N SER A 89 -15.21 0.11 -4.84
CA SER A 89 -15.24 0.28 -6.29
C SER A 89 -13.95 0.92 -6.82
N PRO A 90 -12.88 0.13 -7.03
CA PRO A 90 -12.73 -1.29 -6.68
C PRO A 90 -12.38 -1.51 -5.19
N ASN A 91 -12.50 -2.76 -4.72
CA ASN A 91 -12.51 -3.11 -3.29
C ASN A 91 -11.13 -3.21 -2.62
N PHE A 92 -10.05 -3.53 -3.35
CA PHE A 92 -8.67 -3.61 -2.84
C PHE A 92 -8.53 -4.13 -1.39
N ASN A 93 -8.79 -5.42 -1.20
CA ASN A 93 -8.87 -6.05 0.11
C ASN A 93 -7.60 -6.82 0.47
N LYS A 94 -6.62 -6.11 1.05
CA LYS A 94 -5.35 -6.67 1.52
C LYS A 94 -4.54 -7.34 0.40
N GLY A 95 -4.71 -6.87 -0.84
CA GLY A 95 -3.90 -7.29 -1.96
C GLY A 95 -2.45 -6.81 -1.81
N SER A 96 -1.75 -6.71 -2.92
CA SER A 96 -0.35 -6.30 -2.98
C SER A 96 -0.17 -5.17 -3.95
N MET A 97 0.89 -4.39 -3.74
CA MET A 97 1.30 -3.36 -4.66
C MET A 97 2.80 -3.36 -4.85
N ILE A 98 3.26 -2.94 -6.02
CA ILE A 98 4.65 -2.62 -6.32
C ILE A 98 4.69 -1.38 -7.23
N LEU A 99 5.62 -0.47 -6.98
CA LEU A 99 5.89 0.70 -7.81
C LEU A 99 6.94 0.33 -8.87
N VAL A 100 6.65 0.61 -10.14
CA VAL A 100 7.49 0.28 -11.30
C VAL A 100 7.39 1.42 -12.30
N ASP A 101 8.51 2.06 -12.62
CA ASP A 101 8.59 3.16 -13.59
C ASP A 101 7.53 4.27 -13.38
N GLY A 102 7.25 4.60 -12.12
CA GLY A 102 6.27 5.62 -11.74
C GLY A 102 4.80 5.16 -11.72
N LEU A 103 4.51 3.90 -12.07
CA LEU A 103 3.18 3.31 -12.03
C LEU A 103 3.06 2.25 -10.92
N ILE A 104 1.85 2.06 -10.41
CA ILE A 104 1.56 1.04 -9.40
C ILE A 104 0.92 -0.17 -10.09
N LEU A 105 1.54 -1.34 -9.94
CA LEU A 105 0.91 -2.63 -10.17
C LEU A 105 0.28 -3.12 -8.87
N ALA A 106 -1.03 -3.32 -8.85
CA ALA A 106 -1.77 -3.67 -7.64
C ALA A 106 -2.72 -4.87 -7.83
N THR A 107 -2.65 -5.87 -6.96
CA THR A 107 -3.69 -6.89 -6.84
C THR A 107 -4.81 -6.44 -5.92
N ASP A 108 -6.04 -6.83 -6.20
CA ASP A 108 -7.24 -6.36 -5.47
C ASP A 108 -7.61 -7.13 -4.20
N GLY A 109 -6.82 -8.10 -3.79
CA GLY A 109 -7.17 -9.03 -2.70
C GLY A 109 -7.91 -10.29 -3.15
N GLU A 110 -8.34 -10.36 -4.42
CA GLU A 110 -9.15 -11.44 -4.98
C GLU A 110 -8.51 -12.02 -6.26
N LYS A 111 -8.61 -11.35 -7.40
CA LYS A 111 -8.23 -11.93 -8.70
C LYS A 111 -7.66 -10.97 -9.75
N THR A 112 -7.87 -9.67 -9.57
CA THR A 112 -7.56 -8.68 -10.59
C THR A 112 -6.22 -8.04 -10.30
N LEU A 113 -5.40 -7.90 -11.34
CA LEU A 113 -4.23 -7.03 -11.35
C LEU A 113 -4.62 -5.71 -12.04
N TYR A 114 -4.31 -4.60 -11.38
CA TYR A 114 -4.50 -3.25 -11.88
C TYR A 114 -3.14 -2.61 -12.20
N LEU A 115 -3.09 -1.84 -13.27
CA LEU A 115 -2.06 -0.84 -13.52
C LEU A 115 -2.65 0.54 -13.21
N ILE A 116 -2.00 1.28 -12.32
CA ILE A 116 -2.54 2.51 -11.73
C ILE A 116 -1.52 3.63 -11.88
N GLU A 117 -1.98 4.78 -12.33
CA GLU A 117 -1.24 6.04 -12.23
C GLU A 117 -1.42 6.60 -10.81
N PRO A 118 -0.35 6.76 -10.01
CA PRO A 118 -0.45 7.37 -8.69
C PRO A 118 -0.72 8.87 -8.80
N ASP A 119 -1.91 9.30 -8.37
CA ASP A 119 -2.28 10.72 -8.37
C ASP A 119 -3.06 11.08 -7.08
N PRO A 120 -2.68 12.13 -6.34
CA PRO A 120 -3.40 12.55 -5.14
C PRO A 120 -4.80 13.13 -5.41
N SER A 121 -5.14 13.50 -6.65
CA SER A 121 -6.46 14.02 -7.01
C SER A 121 -7.52 12.93 -7.12
N GLY A 122 -7.13 11.66 -7.31
CA GLY A 122 -8.07 10.56 -7.43
C GLY A 122 -7.45 9.25 -7.91
N PHE A 123 -8.23 8.17 -7.79
CA PHE A 123 -7.86 6.87 -8.32
C PHE A 123 -7.91 6.85 -9.86
N LYS A 124 -6.77 6.54 -10.50
CA LYS A 124 -6.60 6.51 -11.96
C LYS A 124 -6.13 5.12 -12.46
N PRO A 125 -7.03 4.17 -12.68
CA PRO A 125 -6.67 2.90 -13.30
C PRO A 125 -6.41 3.09 -14.79
N LEU A 126 -5.24 2.65 -15.26
CA LEU A 126 -4.85 2.69 -16.67
C LEU A 126 -5.28 1.40 -17.40
N ALA A 127 -5.16 0.26 -16.71
CA ALA A 127 -5.54 -1.05 -17.24
C ALA A 127 -5.85 -2.02 -16.10
N SER A 128 -6.53 -3.12 -16.42
CA SER A 128 -6.76 -4.23 -15.49
C SER A 128 -6.89 -5.56 -16.21
N ALA A 129 -6.45 -6.64 -15.56
CA ALA A 129 -6.61 -8.01 -16.05
C ALA A 129 -6.98 -8.96 -14.90
N GLU A 130 -7.94 -9.85 -15.14
CA GLU A 130 -8.25 -10.94 -14.21
C GLU A 130 -7.24 -12.08 -14.41
N LEU A 131 -6.23 -12.15 -13.54
CA LEU A 131 -5.12 -13.09 -13.70
C LEU A 131 -5.25 -14.34 -12.83
N LEU A 132 -6.05 -14.30 -11.77
CA LEU A 132 -6.23 -15.42 -10.84
C LEU A 132 -7.68 -15.91 -10.87
N GLU A 133 -7.91 -17.11 -10.36
CA GLU A 133 -9.24 -17.73 -10.42
C GLU A 133 -10.22 -17.06 -9.43
N ARG A 134 -11.48 -16.89 -9.85
CA ARG A 134 -12.56 -16.49 -8.94
C ARG A 134 -12.75 -17.54 -7.85
N GLY A 135 -12.86 -17.11 -6.58
CA GLY A 135 -13.20 -17.98 -5.46
C GLY A 135 -12.66 -17.47 -4.14
N ARG A 136 -12.70 -18.30 -3.09
CA ARG A 136 -12.17 -17.98 -1.74
C ARG A 136 -10.62 -17.89 -1.68
N SER A 137 -9.94 -17.79 -2.80
CA SER A 137 -8.48 -17.67 -2.83
C SER A 137 -8.08 -16.21 -2.65
N GLN A 138 -7.21 -15.94 -1.68
CA GLN A 138 -6.76 -14.60 -1.34
C GLN A 138 -5.41 -14.32 -2.02
N ASN A 139 -5.31 -13.26 -2.82
CA ASN A 139 -4.05 -12.85 -3.48
C ASN A 139 -3.22 -11.86 -2.64
N TRP A 140 -3.19 -12.08 -1.32
CA TRP A 140 -2.53 -11.21 -0.33
C TRP A 140 -1.00 -11.34 -0.31
N ALA A 141 -0.41 -12.12 -1.21
CA ALA A 141 1.03 -12.30 -1.29
C ALA A 141 1.72 -11.08 -1.94
N PRO A 142 2.95 -10.71 -1.53
CA PRO A 142 3.77 -9.74 -2.24
C PRO A 142 3.93 -10.07 -3.72
N LEU A 143 3.93 -9.03 -4.55
CA LEU A 143 4.35 -9.09 -5.95
C LEU A 143 5.88 -9.05 -6.03
N ALA A 144 6.44 -9.73 -7.03
CA ALA A 144 7.84 -9.60 -7.38
C ALA A 144 7.97 -9.38 -8.88
N LEU A 145 8.76 -8.39 -9.29
CA LEU A 145 9.01 -8.09 -10.69
C LEU A 145 10.51 -8.17 -10.96
N SER A 146 10.89 -8.85 -12.04
CA SER A 146 12.26 -8.87 -12.54
C SER A 146 12.25 -9.02 -14.05
N ASP A 147 13.00 -8.20 -14.77
CA ASP A 147 13.18 -8.31 -16.23
C ASP A 147 11.84 -8.48 -16.99
N GLY A 148 10.89 -7.57 -16.71
CA GLY A 148 9.55 -7.57 -17.32
C GLY A 148 8.68 -8.78 -16.99
N LYS A 149 9.03 -9.57 -15.97
CA LYS A 149 8.26 -10.75 -15.53
C LYS A 149 7.75 -10.56 -14.11
N LEU A 150 6.43 -10.47 -13.97
CA LEU A 150 5.74 -10.32 -12.70
C LEU A 150 5.32 -11.69 -12.17
N LEU A 151 5.78 -12.01 -10.97
CA LEU A 151 5.26 -13.12 -10.17
C LEU A 151 4.05 -12.65 -9.37
N ILE A 152 2.93 -13.35 -9.57
CA ILE A 152 1.66 -13.12 -8.89
C ILE A 152 1.13 -14.47 -8.40
N ARG A 153 0.59 -14.52 -7.18
CA ARG A 153 0.05 -15.77 -6.62
C ARG A 153 -1.21 -15.55 -5.79
N ASP A 154 -2.02 -16.60 -5.72
CA ASP A 154 -3.07 -16.77 -4.72
C ASP A 154 -2.75 -18.00 -3.84
N GLN A 155 -3.69 -18.50 -3.02
CA GLN A 155 -3.44 -19.65 -2.15
C GLN A 155 -3.23 -20.99 -2.87
N LYS A 156 -3.58 -21.09 -4.16
CA LYS A 156 -3.59 -22.33 -4.94
C LYS A 156 -2.56 -22.33 -6.07
N GLN A 157 -2.24 -21.17 -6.64
CA GLN A 157 -1.39 -21.07 -7.82
C GLN A 157 -0.43 -19.88 -7.76
N MET A 158 0.66 -19.98 -8.51
CA MET A 158 1.58 -18.88 -8.83
C MET A 158 1.69 -18.79 -10.35
N LYS A 159 1.59 -17.58 -10.88
CA LYS A 159 1.75 -17.27 -12.30
C LYS A 159 2.94 -16.33 -12.48
N CYS A 160 3.61 -16.50 -13.61
CA CYS A 160 4.58 -15.56 -14.13
C CYS A 160 3.97 -14.92 -15.38
N VAL A 161 3.78 -13.60 -15.36
CA VAL A 161 3.20 -12.86 -16.49
C VAL A 161 4.19 -11.85 -17.02
N VAL A 162 4.24 -11.69 -18.33
CA VAL A 162 5.07 -10.68 -18.98
C VAL A 162 4.35 -9.34 -18.89
N VAL A 163 5.06 -8.32 -18.40
CA VAL A 163 4.65 -6.91 -18.37
C VAL A 163 5.59 -6.16 -19.30
N ARG A 164 5.05 -5.69 -20.42
CA ARG A 164 5.72 -4.94 -21.49
C ARG A 164 4.79 -3.86 -21.99
#